data_AF-A0AAV9C6P1-F1
#
_entry.id   AF-A0AAV9C6P1-F1
#
_cell.length_a   1.000
_cell.length_b   1.000
_cell.length_c   1.000
_cell.angle_alpha   90.00
_cell.angle_beta   90.00
_cell.angle_gamma   90.00
#
_symmetry.space_group_name_H-M   'P 1'
#
loop_
_entity.id
_entity.type
_entity.pdbx_description
1 polymer ?
#
loop_
_entity_poly.entity_id
_entity_poly.type
_entity_poly.pdbx_seq_one_letter_code
_entity_poly.pdbx_strand_id
1 'polypeptide(L)'
;MTMETVSRYFELPSCLLMNSEVQALRKAAIRYLENRRFIRRISDCFPLRVIEAEEPNKRSVVVYLDLSREECVNMCNLGINRCTQEFQLGKQKFFLWIGSRVYFTLALTQREPLTDIGVKYVFSARKMPNEGFVIKRSGTFPFISLYRRTLNISRLFGNTTWSSLIASDSPFFINGTLHLRAELTIS
;
A
#
# COMPACT_ATOMS: atom_id res chain seq x y z
N MET A 1 18.49 -9.67 17.16
CA MET A 1 18.05 -8.63 16.19
C MET A 1 16.78 -7.98 16.71
N THR A 2 16.68 -6.64 16.73
CA THR A 2 15.51 -5.89 17.20
C THR A 2 14.73 -5.30 16.02
N MET A 3 13.47 -4.88 16.23
CA MET A 3 12.64 -4.29 15.17
C MET A 3 13.24 -3.02 14.57
N GLU A 4 13.93 -2.23 15.38
CA GLU A 4 14.63 -1.03 14.93
C GLU A 4 15.81 -1.38 14.01
N THR A 5 16.56 -2.44 14.35
CA THR A 5 17.63 -2.96 13.46
C THR A 5 17.04 -3.49 12.15
N VAL A 6 15.90 -4.16 12.20
CA VAL A 6 15.21 -4.68 11.01
C VAL A 6 14.75 -3.56 10.07
N SER A 7 14.14 -2.48 10.60
CA SER A 7 13.71 -1.32 9.79
C SER A 7 14.89 -0.68 9.05
N ARG A 8 16.02 -0.52 9.76
CA ARG A 8 17.25 0.06 9.18
C ARG A 8 17.74 -0.72 7.97
N TYR A 9 17.61 -2.06 7.93
CA TYR A 9 18.00 -2.87 6.77
C TYR A 9 17.12 -2.64 5.52
N PHE A 10 15.88 -2.19 5.70
CA PHE A 10 14.99 -1.78 4.59
C PHE A 10 15.19 -0.33 4.17
N GLU A 11 15.90 0.46 4.99
CA GLU A 11 16.22 1.88 4.76
C GLU A 11 17.67 2.07 4.26
N LEU A 12 18.44 0.99 4.10
CA LEU A 12 19.83 1.08 3.63
C LEU A 12 19.94 1.61 2.19
N PRO A 13 20.92 2.49 1.91
CA PRO A 13 21.26 2.92 0.56
C PRO A 13 21.54 1.76 -0.40
N SER A 14 21.13 1.90 -1.67
CA SER A 14 21.17 0.83 -2.67
C SER A 14 22.57 0.30 -2.97
N CYS A 15 23.62 1.10 -2.78
CA CYS A 15 25.01 0.68 -2.94
C CYS A 15 25.42 -0.41 -1.93
N LEU A 16 24.81 -0.42 -0.75
CA LEU A 16 25.07 -1.42 0.29
C LEU A 16 24.25 -2.70 0.06
N LEU A 17 23.15 -2.64 -0.68
CA LEU A 17 22.29 -3.80 -0.95
C LEU A 17 22.88 -4.81 -1.96
N MET A 18 23.94 -4.42 -2.68
CA MET A 18 24.70 -5.31 -3.58
C MET A 18 25.73 -6.16 -2.83
N ASN A 19 26.04 -5.82 -1.58
CA ASN A 19 26.97 -6.58 -0.76
C ASN A 19 26.31 -7.89 -0.30
N SER A 20 26.97 -9.03 -0.53
CA SER A 20 26.48 -10.38 -0.19
C SER A 20 26.19 -10.55 1.29
N GLU A 21 26.94 -9.88 2.18
CA GLU A 21 26.74 -9.88 3.62
C GLU A 21 25.48 -9.08 4.00
N VAL A 22 25.24 -7.94 3.34
CA VAL A 22 24.01 -7.14 3.54
C VAL A 22 22.78 -7.88 3.03
N GLN A 23 22.90 -8.63 1.94
CA GLN A 23 21.82 -9.50 1.45
C GLN A 23 21.52 -10.64 2.42
N ALA A 24 22.54 -11.25 3.03
CA ALA A 24 22.37 -12.28 4.06
C ALA A 24 21.68 -11.71 5.31
N LEU A 25 22.07 -10.52 5.76
CA LEU A 25 21.44 -9.82 6.87
C LEU A 25 19.98 -9.44 6.56
N ARG A 26 19.70 -8.99 5.33
CA ARG A 26 18.33 -8.71 4.89
C ARG A 26 17.47 -9.98 4.82
N LYS A 27 18.01 -11.10 4.35
CA LYS A 27 17.33 -12.41 4.40
C LYS A 27 17.06 -12.86 5.84
N ALA A 28 18.03 -12.65 6.75
CA ALA A 28 17.83 -12.92 8.17
C ALA A 28 16.76 -12.01 8.79
N ALA A 29 16.73 -10.73 8.41
CA ALA A 29 15.70 -9.75 8.80
C ALA A 29 14.30 -10.15 8.32
N ILE A 30 14.18 -10.58 7.07
CA ILE A 30 12.95 -11.13 6.51
C ILE A 30 12.51 -12.37 7.30
N ARG A 31 13.42 -13.33 7.51
CA ARG A 31 13.14 -14.56 8.27
C ARG A 31 12.74 -14.29 9.73
N TYR A 32 13.34 -13.26 10.34
CA TYR A 32 12.98 -12.80 11.67
C TYR A 32 11.56 -12.20 11.71
N LEU A 33 11.17 -11.43 10.70
CA LEU A 33 9.82 -10.90 10.55
C LEU A 33 8.79 -12.00 10.24
N GLU A 34 9.16 -12.99 9.43
CA GLU A 34 8.35 -14.17 9.12
C GLU A 34 8.09 -15.01 10.40
N ASN A 35 9.13 -15.32 11.17
CA ASN A 35 9.02 -16.06 12.43
C ASN A 35 8.21 -15.30 13.51
N ARG A 36 8.15 -13.96 13.42
CA ARG A 36 7.36 -13.11 14.32
C ARG A 36 5.95 -12.80 13.79
N ARG A 37 5.48 -13.48 12.71
CA ARG A 37 4.18 -13.24 12.04
C ARG A 37 3.99 -11.83 11.44
N PHE A 38 5.04 -11.01 11.32
CA PHE A 38 4.94 -9.64 10.76
C PHE A 38 4.97 -9.61 9.22
N ILE A 39 5.45 -10.66 8.57
CA ILE A 39 5.23 -10.89 7.13
C ILE A 39 4.33 -12.11 7.00
N ARG A 40 3.02 -11.88 7.02
CA ARG A 40 2.12 -12.83 6.37
C ARG A 40 2.45 -12.77 4.87
N ARG A 41 2.68 -13.94 4.26
CA ARG A 41 3.02 -14.04 2.83
C ARG A 41 2.05 -13.19 2.02
N ILE A 42 2.55 -12.56 0.95
CA ILE A 42 1.75 -11.88 -0.08
C ILE A 42 0.61 -12.79 -0.61
N SER A 43 0.68 -14.11 -0.39
CA SER A 43 -0.33 -15.10 -0.73
C SER A 43 -1.54 -15.19 0.21
N ASP A 44 -1.59 -14.45 1.34
CA ASP A 44 -2.75 -14.42 2.24
C ASP A 44 -3.67 -13.20 2.00
N CYS A 45 -3.54 -12.55 0.83
CA CYS A 45 -4.31 -11.37 0.46
C CYS A 45 -5.73 -11.76 0.03
N PHE A 46 -6.73 -11.28 0.77
CA PHE A 46 -8.14 -11.42 0.42
C PHE A 46 -8.44 -10.62 -0.84
N PRO A 47 -9.23 -11.16 -1.79
CA PRO A 47 -9.56 -10.47 -3.03
C PRO A 47 -10.42 -9.22 -2.74
N LEU A 48 -9.80 -8.05 -2.87
CA LEU A 48 -10.47 -6.75 -2.85
C LEU A 48 -10.94 -6.45 -4.28
N ARG A 49 -12.19 -6.01 -4.43
CA ARG A 49 -12.87 -5.87 -5.73
C ARG A 49 -12.21 -4.77 -6.57
N VAL A 50 -11.30 -5.17 -7.46
CA VAL A 50 -10.79 -4.32 -8.55
C VAL A 50 -11.91 -4.18 -9.58
N ILE A 51 -12.54 -3.01 -9.65
CA ILE A 51 -13.50 -2.69 -10.72
C ILE A 51 -12.69 -2.01 -11.82
N GLU A 52 -12.10 -2.82 -12.70
CA GLU A 52 -11.53 -2.32 -13.96
C GLU A 52 -12.67 -1.98 -14.94
N ALA A 53 -12.60 -0.82 -15.59
CA ALA A 53 -13.48 -0.46 -16.68
C ALA A 53 -12.67 -0.27 -17.99
N GLU A 54 -12.99 -1.17 -18.92
CA GLU A 54 -12.81 -1.15 -20.38
C GLU A 54 -11.38 -1.36 -20.92
N GLU A 55 -11.20 -2.44 -21.67
CA GLU A 55 -10.13 -2.75 -22.66
C GLU A 55 -8.66 -3.03 -22.24
N PRO A 56 -8.03 -4.04 -22.87
CA PRO A 56 -6.62 -4.34 -22.70
C PRO A 56 -5.72 -3.23 -23.29
N ASN A 57 -4.66 -2.85 -22.57
CA ASN A 57 -3.71 -1.74 -22.85
C ASN A 57 -4.12 -0.33 -22.39
N LYS A 58 -5.16 -0.17 -21.56
CA LYS A 58 -5.47 1.17 -21.03
C LYS A 58 -4.32 1.74 -20.20
N ARG A 59 -3.95 2.97 -20.56
CA ARG A 59 -2.98 3.81 -19.83
C ARG A 59 -3.52 4.28 -18.48
N SER A 60 -4.77 3.99 -18.13
CA SER A 60 -5.41 4.39 -16.88
C SER A 60 -6.19 3.26 -16.24
N VAL A 61 -6.15 3.15 -14.91
CA VAL A 61 -6.95 2.20 -14.14
C VAL A 61 -7.52 2.88 -12.90
N VAL A 62 -8.73 2.48 -12.50
CA VAL A 62 -9.34 2.90 -11.23
C VAL A 62 -9.50 1.67 -10.36
N VAL A 63 -8.90 1.69 -9.17
CA VAL A 63 -8.96 0.60 -8.20
C VAL A 63 -9.79 1.04 -7.01
N TYR A 64 -10.82 0.27 -6.68
CA TYR A 64 -11.63 0.48 -5.49
C TYR A 64 -11.21 -0.50 -4.39
N LEU A 65 -11.21 0.00 -3.16
CA LEU A 65 -10.75 -0.74 -2.00
C LEU A 65 -11.72 -0.47 -0.84
N ASP A 66 -12.44 -1.51 -0.44
CA ASP A 66 -13.36 -1.45 0.69
C ASP A 66 -12.78 -2.25 1.84
N LEU A 67 -12.72 -1.63 3.02
CA LEU A 67 -12.23 -2.25 4.24
C LEU A 67 -13.29 -2.09 5.31
N SER A 68 -13.75 -3.20 5.89
CA SER A 68 -14.63 -3.12 7.05
C SER A 68 -13.89 -2.52 8.25
N ARG A 69 -14.64 -1.91 9.17
CA ARG A 69 -14.08 -1.38 10.41
C ARG A 69 -13.37 -2.46 11.22
N GLU A 70 -13.90 -3.68 11.24
CA GLU A 70 -13.27 -4.82 11.90
C GLU A 70 -11.90 -5.15 11.29
N GLU A 71 -11.79 -5.18 9.96
CA GLU A 71 -10.50 -5.38 9.28
C GLU A 71 -9.51 -4.27 9.64
N CYS A 72 -9.95 -3.01 9.68
CA CYS A 72 -9.12 -1.89 10.09
C CYS A 72 -8.66 -1.98 11.55
N VAL A 73 -9.55 -2.39 12.47
CA VAL A 73 -9.22 -2.62 13.88
C VAL A 73 -8.19 -3.74 14.01
N ASN A 74 -8.36 -4.85 13.28
CA ASN A 74 -7.42 -5.95 13.27
C ASN A 74 -6.04 -5.53 12.73
N MET A 75 -6.00 -4.74 11.64
CA MET A 75 -4.75 -4.20 11.12
C MET A 75 -4.05 -3.28 12.13
N CYS A 76 -4.79 -2.39 12.79
CA CYS A 76 -4.27 -1.47 13.80
C CYS A 76 -3.70 -2.23 15.02
N ASN A 77 -4.48 -3.14 15.61
CA ASN A 77 -4.14 -3.79 16.88
C ASN A 77 -3.06 -4.86 16.72
N LEU A 78 -3.12 -5.64 15.64
CA LEU A 78 -2.19 -6.75 15.41
C LEU A 78 -0.97 -6.32 14.58
N GLY A 79 -0.95 -5.09 14.06
CA GLY A 79 0.08 -4.61 13.15
C GLY A 79 0.14 -5.42 11.85
N ILE A 80 -0.98 -6.02 11.46
CA ILE A 80 -1.08 -6.85 10.25
C ILE A 80 -1.29 -5.91 9.06
N ASN A 81 -0.51 -6.13 8.01
CA ASN A 81 -0.66 -5.41 6.75
C ASN A 81 -1.51 -6.22 5.76
N ARG A 82 -2.13 -5.53 4.80
CA ARG A 82 -2.94 -6.14 3.72
C ARG A 82 -2.43 -5.71 2.36
N CYS A 83 -2.73 -6.51 1.33
CA CYS A 83 -2.46 -6.15 -0.06
C CYS A 83 -3.66 -6.50 -0.94
N THR A 84 -3.79 -5.81 -2.07
CA THR A 84 -4.71 -6.21 -3.13
C THR A 84 -4.12 -7.35 -3.94
N GLN A 85 -4.96 -7.98 -4.77
CA GLN A 85 -4.45 -8.74 -5.91
C GLN A 85 -3.68 -7.81 -6.88
N GLU A 86 -2.86 -8.44 -7.73
CA GLU A 86 -2.19 -7.75 -8.82
C GLU A 86 -3.23 -7.27 -9.84
N PHE A 87 -3.12 -6.01 -10.28
CA PHE A 87 -3.92 -5.43 -11.35
C PHE A 87 -3.00 -4.87 -12.45
N GLN A 88 -3.55 -4.66 -13.64
CA GLN A 88 -2.76 -4.19 -14.79
C GLN A 88 -2.88 -2.68 -14.96
N LEU A 89 -1.75 -2.05 -15.31
CA LEU A 89 -1.70 -0.66 -15.76
C LEU A 89 -0.75 -0.62 -16.96
N GLY A 90 -1.30 -0.42 -18.16
CA GLY A 90 -0.57 -0.68 -19.41
C GLY A 90 -0.10 -2.15 -19.47
N LYS A 91 1.20 -2.36 -19.67
CA LYS A 91 1.82 -3.71 -19.70
C LYS A 91 2.42 -4.14 -18.36
N GLN A 92 2.20 -3.34 -17.32
CA GLN A 92 2.83 -3.50 -16.01
C GLN A 92 1.83 -4.00 -14.98
N LYS A 93 2.32 -4.80 -14.04
CA LYS A 93 1.51 -5.28 -12.92
C LYS A 93 1.80 -4.45 -11.69
N PHE A 94 0.74 -4.12 -10.95
CA PHE A 94 0.84 -3.38 -9.69
C PHE A 94 -0.03 -4.03 -8.64
N PHE A 95 0.24 -3.75 -7.37
CA PHE A 95 -0.66 -4.02 -6.27
C PHE A 95 -0.62 -2.87 -5.26
N LEU A 96 -1.71 -2.71 -4.52
CA LEU A 96 -1.77 -1.79 -3.38
C LEU A 96 -1.46 -2.55 -2.09
N TRP A 97 -0.78 -1.88 -1.18
CA TRP A 97 -0.47 -2.37 0.16
C TRP A 97 -0.99 -1.37 1.19
N ILE A 98 -1.60 -1.89 2.25
CA ILE A 98 -2.15 -1.11 3.37
C ILE A 98 -1.45 -1.57 4.64
N GLY A 99 -1.05 -0.62 5.47
CA GLY A 99 -0.42 -0.96 6.74
C GLY A 99 -0.05 0.25 7.57
N SER A 100 1.01 0.06 8.35
CA SER A 100 1.57 0.94 9.39
C SER A 100 0.91 0.83 10.76
N ARG A 101 1.72 1.03 11.81
CA ARG A 101 1.35 0.84 13.22
C ARG A 101 0.64 2.06 13.84
N VAL A 102 0.85 3.25 13.29
CA VAL A 102 0.39 4.51 13.91
C VAL A 102 -0.54 5.29 12.99
N TYR A 103 -0.17 5.43 11.72
CA TYR A 103 -0.96 6.12 10.70
C TYR A 103 -1.37 5.16 9.60
N PHE A 104 -2.47 5.45 8.92
CA PHE A 104 -2.89 4.69 7.75
C PHE A 104 -1.93 4.96 6.60
N THR A 105 -1.20 3.92 6.19
CA THR A 105 -0.33 3.94 5.02
C THR A 105 -1.00 3.24 3.85
N LEU A 106 -0.98 3.88 2.68
CA LEU A 106 -1.28 3.24 1.39
C LEU A 106 -0.05 3.30 0.50
N ALA A 107 0.34 2.17 -0.07
CA ALA A 107 1.47 2.09 -0.99
C ALA A 107 1.05 1.43 -2.30
N LEU A 108 1.56 1.95 -3.42
CA LEU A 108 1.44 1.37 -4.75
C LEU A 108 2.79 0.80 -5.16
N THR A 109 2.83 -0.51 -5.42
CA THR A 109 4.07 -1.22 -5.75
C THR A 109 3.99 -1.87 -7.11
N GLN A 110 5.04 -1.69 -7.91
CA GLN A 110 5.19 -2.38 -9.19
C GLN A 110 5.69 -3.80 -8.95
N ARG A 111 5.10 -4.75 -9.70
CA ARG A 111 5.47 -6.15 -9.74
C ARG A 111 6.25 -6.44 -11.02
N GLU A 112 7.10 -7.46 -10.97
CA GLU A 112 7.88 -7.90 -12.12
C GLU A 112 6.98 -8.29 -13.32
N PRO A 113 7.45 -8.05 -14.57
CA PRO A 113 8.72 -7.43 -14.93
C PRO A 113 8.75 -5.92 -14.59
N LEU A 114 9.91 -5.40 -14.20
CA LEU A 114 10.03 -4.01 -13.78
C LEU A 114 10.45 -3.14 -14.96
N THR A 115 9.91 -1.94 -15.03
CA THR A 115 10.21 -0.98 -16.09
C THR A 115 10.08 0.42 -15.55
N ASP A 116 10.93 1.30 -16.05
CA ASP A 116 10.90 2.71 -15.69
C ASP A 116 9.64 3.34 -16.29
N ILE A 117 8.76 3.84 -15.43
CA ILE A 117 7.46 4.35 -15.84
C ILE A 117 6.97 5.44 -14.89
N GLY A 118 6.52 6.57 -15.44
CA GLY A 118 5.84 7.59 -14.66
C GLY A 118 4.37 7.23 -14.47
N VAL A 119 3.89 7.30 -13.24
CA VAL A 119 2.48 7.08 -12.92
C VAL A 119 1.93 8.29 -12.19
N LYS A 120 0.95 8.95 -12.82
CA LYS A 120 0.05 9.89 -12.16
C LYS A 120 -0.91 9.09 -11.27
N TYR A 121 -1.10 9.55 -10.04
CA TYR A 121 -1.98 8.89 -9.08
C TYR A 121 -2.88 9.90 -8.40
N VAL A 122 -4.10 9.47 -8.08
CA VAL A 122 -5.05 10.15 -7.21
C VAL A 122 -5.62 9.12 -6.24
N PHE A 123 -5.30 9.25 -4.96
CA PHE A 123 -5.88 8.47 -3.88
C PHE A 123 -6.95 9.28 -3.19
N SER A 124 -8.13 8.70 -3.08
CA SER A 124 -9.32 9.32 -2.49
C SER A 124 -10.00 8.37 -1.50
N ALA A 125 -10.76 8.93 -0.58
CA ALA A 125 -11.60 8.17 0.35
C ALA A 125 -13.01 8.76 0.36
N ARG A 126 -14.06 7.92 0.49
CA ARG A 126 -15.41 8.47 0.74
C ARG A 126 -15.47 9.10 2.12
N LYS A 127 -16.24 10.17 2.25
CA LYS A 127 -16.42 10.90 3.51
C LYS A 127 -17.86 11.34 3.70
N MET A 128 -18.39 11.14 4.90
CA MET A 128 -19.64 11.73 5.36
C MET A 128 -19.56 13.28 5.43
N PRO A 129 -20.68 13.99 5.27
CA PRO A 129 -22.04 13.48 5.05
C PRO A 129 -22.37 13.21 3.57
N ASN A 130 -21.60 13.74 2.63
CA ASN A 130 -21.95 13.71 1.20
C ASN A 130 -21.67 12.35 0.53
N GLU A 131 -21.04 11.41 1.24
CA GLU A 131 -20.59 10.09 0.76
C GLU A 131 -19.71 10.10 -0.51
N GLY A 132 -19.28 11.29 -0.95
CA GLY A 132 -18.42 11.48 -2.10
C GLY A 132 -16.96 11.18 -1.80
N PHE A 133 -16.22 10.79 -2.84
CA PHE A 133 -14.77 10.64 -2.76
C PHE A 133 -14.08 11.99 -2.62
N VAL A 134 -13.35 12.18 -1.53
CA VAL A 134 -12.47 13.33 -1.31
C VAL A 134 -11.02 12.93 -1.56
N ILE A 135 -10.29 13.75 -2.32
CA ILE A 135 -8.88 13.50 -2.62
C ILE A 135 -8.07 13.59 -1.33
N LYS A 136 -7.23 12.58 -1.11
CA LYS A 136 -6.30 12.46 0.01
C LYS A 136 -4.87 12.75 -0.39
N ARG A 137 -4.47 12.25 -1.55
CA ARG A 137 -3.16 12.50 -2.12
C ARG A 137 -3.22 12.39 -3.63
N SER A 138 -2.54 13.27 -4.32
CA SER A 138 -2.31 13.14 -5.76
C SER A 138 -0.91 13.56 -6.13
N GLY A 139 -0.45 13.13 -7.29
CA GLY A 139 0.85 13.53 -7.82
C GLY A 139 1.29 12.63 -8.96
N THR A 140 2.56 12.73 -9.31
CA THR A 140 3.22 11.82 -10.25
C THR A 140 4.38 11.15 -9.53
N PHE A 141 4.53 9.84 -9.73
CA PHE A 141 5.63 9.07 -9.17
C PHE A 141 6.36 8.34 -10.29
N PRO A 142 7.66 8.59 -10.49
CA PRO A 142 8.47 7.80 -11.41
C PRO A 142 8.86 6.49 -10.72
N PHE A 143 8.32 5.39 -11.22
CA PHE A 143 8.84 4.07 -10.92
C PHE A 143 10.14 3.87 -11.71
N ILE A 144 11.18 3.43 -11.00
CA ILE A 144 12.50 3.19 -11.58
C ILE A 144 12.91 1.79 -11.15
N SER A 145 13.00 0.89 -12.13
CA SER A 145 13.18 -0.55 -12.00
C SER A 145 14.29 -0.96 -11.02
N LEU A 146 15.37 -0.18 -10.96
CA LEU A 146 16.54 -0.48 -10.12
C LEU A 146 16.38 -0.12 -8.63
N TYR A 147 15.65 0.95 -8.28
CA TYR A 147 15.66 1.45 -6.89
C TYR A 147 14.36 2.11 -6.40
N ARG A 148 13.36 2.32 -7.27
CA ARG A 148 12.14 3.04 -6.93
C ARG A 148 10.89 2.29 -7.40
N ARG A 149 10.58 1.19 -6.71
CA ARG A 149 9.50 0.25 -7.08
C ARG A 149 8.18 0.48 -6.34
N THR A 150 8.17 1.35 -5.33
CA THR A 150 7.03 1.58 -4.45
C THR A 150 6.83 3.06 -4.16
N LEU A 151 5.63 3.56 -4.46
CA LEU A 151 5.11 4.82 -3.94
C LEU A 151 4.49 4.54 -2.56
N ASN A 152 4.91 5.27 -1.53
CA ASN A 152 4.41 5.08 -0.16
C ASN A 152 3.82 6.39 0.38
N ILE A 153 2.54 6.37 0.77
CA ILE A 153 1.83 7.50 1.41
C ILE A 153 1.51 7.12 2.85
N SER A 154 2.41 7.46 3.77
CA SER A 154 2.35 7.03 5.19
C SER A 154 1.29 7.71 6.06
N ARG A 155 0.70 8.79 5.55
CA ARG A 155 -0.28 9.64 6.25
C ARG A 155 -1.43 9.95 5.31
N LEU A 156 -2.09 8.93 4.79
CA LEU A 156 -3.16 9.12 3.79
C LEU A 156 -4.28 10.03 4.33
N PHE A 157 -4.58 9.93 5.63
CA PHE A 157 -5.56 10.77 6.33
C PHE A 157 -4.91 11.94 7.10
N GLY A 158 -3.71 12.39 6.71
CA GLY A 158 -2.99 13.47 7.38
C GLY A 158 -2.54 13.08 8.79
N ASN A 159 -2.88 13.88 9.80
CA ASN A 159 -2.48 13.64 11.18
C ASN A 159 -3.42 12.70 11.95
N THR A 160 -4.45 12.13 11.29
CA THR A 160 -5.34 11.14 11.89
C THR A 160 -4.59 9.82 12.10
N THR A 161 -4.42 9.41 13.36
CA THR A 161 -3.87 8.10 13.73
C THR A 161 -4.86 6.98 13.39
N TRP A 162 -4.41 5.73 13.36
CA TRP A 162 -5.29 4.57 13.22
C TRP A 162 -6.40 4.55 14.27
N SER A 163 -6.06 4.79 15.55
CA SER A 163 -7.04 4.83 16.65
C SER A 163 -8.15 5.84 16.42
N SER A 164 -7.80 7.02 15.92
CA SER A 164 -8.77 8.08 15.59
C SER A 164 -9.54 7.73 14.31
N LEU A 165 -8.88 7.12 13.32
CA LEU A 165 -9.52 6.74 12.06
C LEU A 165 -10.60 5.67 12.27
N ILE A 166 -10.35 4.68 13.13
CA ILE A 166 -11.27 3.57 13.39
C ILE A 166 -12.26 3.85 14.53
N ALA A 167 -12.22 5.03 15.15
CA ALA A 167 -13.18 5.46 16.16
C ALA A 167 -14.60 5.56 15.57
N SER A 168 -15.62 5.34 16.40
CA SER A 168 -17.02 5.26 15.96
C SER A 168 -17.53 6.54 15.30
N ASP A 169 -16.97 7.69 15.66
CA ASP A 169 -17.27 9.03 15.15
C ASP A 169 -16.50 9.40 13.86
N SER A 170 -15.63 8.52 13.37
CA SER A 170 -14.86 8.77 12.16
C SER A 170 -15.77 8.94 10.93
N PRO A 171 -15.65 10.07 10.20
CA PRO A 171 -16.51 10.36 9.06
C PRO A 171 -16.15 9.56 7.80
N PHE A 172 -15.10 8.73 7.84
CA PHE A 172 -14.62 7.95 6.70
C PHE A 172 -15.22 6.55 6.63
N PHE A 173 -15.94 6.12 7.67
CA PHE A 173 -16.62 4.84 7.72
C PHE A 173 -18.11 5.04 7.44
N ILE A 174 -18.56 4.58 6.28
CA ILE A 174 -19.95 4.65 5.83
C ILE A 174 -20.52 3.25 5.97
N ASN A 175 -21.57 3.07 6.76
CA ASN A 175 -22.13 1.75 7.09
C ASN A 175 -21.07 0.74 7.58
N GLY A 176 -20.08 1.22 8.34
CA GLY A 176 -19.01 0.39 8.87
C GLY A 176 -17.89 0.06 7.87
N THR A 177 -17.87 0.66 6.68
CA THR A 177 -16.87 0.40 5.64
C THR A 177 -16.09 1.67 5.28
N LEU A 178 -14.76 1.54 5.22
CA LEU A 178 -13.85 2.54 4.67
C LEU A 178 -13.71 2.29 3.16
N HIS A 179 -14.19 3.23 2.36
CA HIS A 179 -14.12 3.17 0.90
C HIS A 179 -12.97 4.01 0.36
N LEU A 180 -12.03 3.38 -0.32
CA LEU A 180 -10.86 3.98 -0.95
C LEU A 180 -10.94 3.84 -2.47
N ARG A 181 -10.38 4.82 -3.17
CA ARG A 181 -10.25 4.82 -4.63
C ARG A 181 -8.86 5.27 -5.03
N ALA A 182 -8.22 4.53 -5.92
CA ALA A 182 -6.96 4.87 -6.54
C ALA A 182 -7.14 5.00 -8.05
N GLU A 183 -7.02 6.22 -8.57
CA GLU A 183 -7.02 6.49 -10.01
C GLU A 183 -5.57 6.62 -10.45
N LEU A 184 -5.14 5.77 -11.37
CA LEU A 184 -3.75 5.67 -11.81
C LEU A 184 -3.68 5.88 -13.30
N THR A 185 -2.67 6.59 -13.79
CA THR A 185 -2.47 6.83 -15.21
C THR A 185 -0.99 6.88 -15.55
N ILE A 186 -0.58 6.17 -16.59
CA ILE A 186 0.78 6.23 -17.15
C ILE A 186 0.98 7.60 -17.78
N SER A 187 2.05 8.30 -17.37
CA SER A 187 2.50 9.57 -17.98
C SER A 187 3.40 9.34 -19.17
#